data_AF-A0A661L4F8-F1
#
_entry.id   AF-A0A661L4F8-F1
#
_cell.length_a   1.000
_cell.length_b   1.000
_cell.length_c   1.000
_cell.angle_alpha   90.00
_cell.angle_beta   90.00
_cell.angle_gamma   90.00
#
_symmetry.space_group_name_H-M   'P 1'
#
loop_
_entity.id
_entity.type
_entity.pdbx_description
1 polymer ?
#
loop_
_entity_poly.entity_id
_entity_poly.type
_entity_poly.pdbx_seq_one_letter_code
_entity_poly.pdbx_strand_id
1 'polypeptide(L)'
;MDVTWPPEFASAGWVADLTPKFQPAEQKKFLRGPITANTYKGKIYGVPCYLGAGLLYYRKDLLTKYGFKPPTYWQEMLSQGAKIVQAESDPDLYIYSAQFKQYEGLVCNMLEFIWSNGGQVLDRKSRQVCLDEPSSIKAIAFVRDKIIGEAAPQGVINYEEPESLDIFVQGKAVFHRNWPYAWAVANSTKESNIAGEVGVCSLPSF
;
A
#
# COMPACT_ATOMS: atom_id res chain seq x y z
N MET A 1 15.59 10.02 -0.15
CA MET A 1 14.79 10.99 0.63
C MET A 1 13.34 10.63 0.37
N ASP A 2 12.59 10.39 1.44
CA ASP A 2 11.16 10.09 1.31
C ASP A 2 10.39 11.33 0.81
N VAL A 3 9.19 11.15 0.27
CA VAL A 3 8.32 12.22 -0.24
C VAL A 3 7.76 13.12 0.84
N THR A 4 7.81 12.72 2.12
CA THR A 4 7.35 13.53 3.26
C THR A 4 8.39 14.56 3.74
N TRP A 5 9.67 14.34 3.45
CA TRP A 5 10.79 15.14 3.96
C TRP A 5 11.20 16.40 3.18
N PRO A 6 10.95 16.57 1.86
CA PRO A 6 11.50 17.70 1.11
C PRO A 6 11.12 19.08 1.69
N PRO A 7 9.86 19.34 2.12
CA PRO A 7 9.52 20.60 2.78
C PRO A 7 10.28 20.86 4.08
N GLU A 8 10.48 19.83 4.91
CA GLU A 8 11.18 19.93 6.18
C GLU A 8 12.65 20.27 5.96
N PHE A 9 13.34 19.50 5.12
CA PHE A 9 14.75 19.72 4.83
C PHE A 9 14.99 21.06 4.11
N ALA A 10 14.09 21.45 3.21
CA ALA A 10 14.17 22.74 2.53
C ALA A 10 13.97 23.91 3.51
N SER A 11 13.06 23.75 4.49
CA SER A 11 12.86 24.77 5.53
C SER A 11 14.06 24.94 6.44
N ALA A 12 14.81 23.86 6.70
CA ALA A 12 16.04 23.86 7.48
C ALA A 12 17.28 24.29 6.68
N GLY A 13 17.18 24.43 5.35
CA GLY A 13 18.29 24.77 4.47
C GLY A 13 19.29 23.63 4.24
N TRP A 14 18.90 22.38 4.48
CA TRP A 14 19.77 21.19 4.35
C TRP A 14 19.88 20.65 2.92
N VAL A 15 19.03 21.13 2.02
CA VAL A 15 18.93 20.65 0.62
C VAL A 15 19.02 21.81 -0.35
N ALA A 16 19.66 21.57 -1.49
CA ALA A 16 19.85 22.57 -2.53
C ALA A 16 18.55 22.83 -3.30
N ASP A 17 18.33 24.09 -3.70
CA ASP A 17 17.30 24.46 -4.67
C ASP A 17 17.67 23.89 -6.05
N LEU A 18 16.88 22.94 -6.53
CA LEU A 18 17.08 22.27 -7.81
C LEU A 18 16.32 22.94 -8.96
N THR A 19 15.54 24.00 -8.71
CA THR A 19 14.75 24.71 -9.73
C THR A 19 15.59 25.15 -10.94
N PRO A 20 16.85 25.62 -10.79
CA PRO A 20 17.69 25.95 -11.94
C PRO A 20 18.11 24.74 -12.79
N LYS A 21 18.11 23.54 -12.21
CA LYS A 21 18.62 22.31 -12.83
C LYS A 21 17.53 21.37 -13.30
N PHE A 22 16.35 21.39 -12.68
CA PHE A 22 15.24 20.53 -12.99
C PHE A 22 14.06 21.35 -13.50
N GLN A 23 14.09 21.68 -14.78
CA GLN A 23 13.20 22.66 -15.40
C GLN A 23 11.77 22.11 -15.60
N PRO A 24 10.73 22.96 -15.70
CA PRO A 24 9.34 22.51 -15.84
C PRO A 24 9.08 21.54 -16.99
N ALA A 25 9.82 21.67 -18.10
CA ALA A 25 9.72 20.75 -19.24
C ALA A 25 10.14 19.31 -18.88
N GLU A 26 11.12 19.15 -18.00
CA GLU A 26 11.54 17.84 -17.50
C GLU A 26 10.60 17.34 -16.41
N GLN A 27 10.11 18.22 -15.54
CA GLN A 27 9.14 17.87 -14.50
C GLN A 27 7.85 17.26 -15.08
N LYS A 28 7.41 17.72 -16.26
CA LYS A 28 6.24 17.17 -16.98
C LYS A 28 6.39 15.71 -17.42
N LYS A 29 7.60 15.16 -17.41
CA LYS A 29 7.85 13.73 -17.68
C LYS A 29 7.48 12.84 -16.47
N PHE A 30 7.22 13.43 -15.31
CA PHE A 30 6.88 12.74 -14.07
C PHE A 30 5.42 12.93 -13.72
N LEU A 31 4.91 12.05 -12.86
CA LEU A 31 3.58 12.20 -12.27
C LEU A 31 3.52 13.47 -11.41
N ARG A 32 2.35 14.13 -11.41
CA ARG A 32 2.13 15.37 -10.66
C ARG A 32 2.34 15.23 -9.15
N GLY A 33 1.97 14.08 -8.59
CA GLY A 33 2.08 13.81 -7.15
C GLY A 33 3.51 13.94 -6.62
N PRO A 34 4.46 13.13 -7.12
CA PRO A 34 5.88 13.23 -6.76
C PRO A 34 6.48 14.62 -6.97
N ILE A 35 6.14 15.32 -8.06
CA ILE A 35 6.60 16.70 -8.29
C ILE A 35 6.09 17.64 -7.19
N THR A 36 4.82 17.51 -6.81
CA THR A 36 4.21 18.30 -5.73
C THR A 36 4.90 18.03 -4.39
N ALA A 37 5.17 16.77 -4.07
CA ALA A 37 5.83 16.38 -2.82
C ALA A 37 7.27 16.92 -2.71
N ASN A 38 7.97 17.03 -3.84
CA ASN A 38 9.32 17.60 -3.91
C ASN A 38 9.34 19.14 -4.00
N THR A 39 8.18 19.79 -3.99
CA THR A 39 8.06 21.25 -4.14
C THR A 39 7.72 21.91 -2.81
N TYR A 40 8.51 22.90 -2.40
CA TYR A 40 8.27 23.70 -1.21
C TYR A 40 8.41 25.18 -1.53
N LYS A 41 7.40 25.99 -1.15
CA LYS A 41 7.33 27.44 -1.43
C LYS A 41 7.66 27.80 -2.90
N GLY A 42 7.17 26.99 -3.84
CA GLY A 42 7.34 27.20 -5.29
C GLY A 42 8.68 26.78 -5.87
N LYS A 43 9.58 26.19 -5.08
CA LYS A 43 10.88 25.69 -5.51
C LYS A 43 10.95 24.17 -5.38
N ILE A 44 11.70 23.52 -6.25
CA ILE A 44 11.85 22.06 -6.25
C ILE A 44 13.15 21.65 -5.54
N TYR A 45 13.05 20.68 -4.63
CA TYR A 45 14.14 20.26 -3.75
C TYR A 45 14.48 18.77 -3.87
N GLY A 46 13.86 18.08 -4.81
CA GLY A 46 14.17 16.69 -5.13
C GLY A 46 13.72 16.30 -6.53
N VAL A 47 14.35 15.26 -7.08
CA VAL A 47 14.00 14.66 -8.36
C VAL A 47 13.42 13.28 -8.06
N PRO A 48 12.20 12.94 -8.51
CA PRO A 48 11.64 11.62 -8.27
C PRO A 48 12.52 10.51 -8.89
N CYS A 49 12.92 9.53 -8.07
CA CYS A 49 13.70 8.36 -8.55
C CYS A 49 12.87 7.07 -8.56
N TYR A 50 12.06 6.86 -7.53
CA TYR A 50 11.19 5.70 -7.37
C TYR A 50 9.79 6.14 -6.98
N LEU A 51 8.78 5.36 -7.34
CA LEU A 51 7.40 5.60 -6.99
C LEU A 51 6.91 4.49 -6.05
N GLY A 52 6.55 4.84 -4.83
CA GLY A 52 5.77 3.99 -3.94
C GLY A 52 4.29 4.27 -4.15
N ALA A 53 3.57 3.35 -4.77
CA ALA A 53 2.12 3.33 -4.80
C ALA A 53 1.66 2.02 -4.17
N GLY A 54 0.74 2.06 -3.20
CA GLY A 54 0.16 0.85 -2.63
C GLY A 54 -0.64 0.11 -3.69
N LEU A 55 -0.30 -1.16 -3.90
CA LEU A 55 -0.92 -2.04 -4.87
C LEU A 55 -1.41 -3.31 -4.19
N LEU A 56 -2.49 -3.89 -4.74
CA LEU A 56 -2.95 -5.21 -4.34
C LEU A 56 -2.37 -6.25 -5.30
N TYR A 57 -1.50 -7.10 -4.77
CA TYR A 57 -1.04 -8.32 -5.40
C TYR A 57 -1.96 -9.47 -5.01
N TYR A 58 -2.17 -10.42 -5.93
CA TYR A 58 -3.07 -11.54 -5.68
C TYR A 58 -2.62 -12.80 -6.43
N ARG A 59 -3.03 -13.96 -5.89
CA ARG A 59 -2.87 -15.28 -6.51
C ARG A 59 -3.86 -15.47 -7.66
N LYS A 60 -3.41 -15.27 -8.92
CA LYS A 60 -4.24 -15.42 -10.13
C LYS A 60 -4.73 -16.84 -10.29
N ASP A 61 -3.90 -17.82 -9.96
CA ASP A 61 -4.23 -19.24 -10.01
C ASP A 61 -5.37 -19.57 -9.04
N LEU A 62 -5.32 -19.08 -7.80
CA LEU A 62 -6.40 -19.29 -6.82
C LEU A 62 -7.69 -18.58 -7.27
N LEU A 63 -7.62 -17.31 -7.68
CA LEU A 63 -8.80 -16.61 -8.16
C LEU A 63 -9.42 -17.32 -9.37
N THR A 64 -8.61 -17.78 -10.33
CA THR A 64 -9.07 -18.52 -11.51
C THR A 64 -9.68 -19.86 -11.13
N LYS A 65 -9.04 -20.64 -10.25
CA LYS A 65 -9.52 -21.93 -9.74
C LYS A 65 -10.92 -21.82 -9.13
N TYR A 66 -11.20 -20.73 -8.43
CA TYR A 66 -12.48 -20.50 -7.76
C TYR A 66 -13.46 -19.61 -8.55
N GLY A 67 -13.12 -19.23 -9.79
CA GLY A 67 -13.99 -18.46 -10.66
C GLY A 67 -14.17 -17.00 -10.25
N PHE A 68 -13.20 -16.44 -9.52
CA PHE A 68 -13.21 -15.06 -9.05
C PHE A 68 -12.42 -14.12 -9.95
N LYS A 69 -12.85 -12.86 -9.96
CA LYS A 69 -12.11 -11.73 -10.52
C LYS A 69 -11.35 -11.01 -9.40
N PRO A 70 -10.30 -10.23 -9.71
CA PRO A 70 -9.62 -9.41 -8.72
C PRO A 70 -10.63 -8.51 -8.00
N PRO A 71 -10.59 -8.43 -6.66
CA PRO A 71 -11.61 -7.73 -5.90
C PRO A 71 -11.51 -6.22 -6.11
N THR A 72 -12.67 -5.58 -6.19
CA THR A 72 -12.81 -4.13 -6.25
C THR A 72 -13.15 -3.52 -4.89
N TYR A 73 -13.76 -4.31 -4.01
CA TYR A 73 -14.16 -3.90 -2.66
C TYR A 73 -13.48 -4.70 -1.57
N TRP A 74 -13.25 -4.10 -0.41
CA TRP A 74 -12.61 -4.79 0.72
C TRP A 74 -13.42 -6.00 1.21
N GLN A 75 -14.75 -5.87 1.23
CA GLN A 75 -15.66 -6.96 1.60
C GLN A 75 -15.64 -8.08 0.56
N GLU A 76 -15.49 -7.74 -0.72
CA GLU A 76 -15.29 -8.72 -1.78
C GLU A 76 -14.00 -9.50 -1.55
N MET A 77 -12.88 -8.82 -1.29
CA MET A 77 -11.59 -9.46 -0.99
C MET A 77 -11.71 -10.44 0.19
N LEU A 78 -12.34 -10.02 1.29
CA LEU A 78 -12.55 -10.88 2.47
C LEU A 78 -13.41 -12.11 2.13
N SER A 79 -14.50 -11.92 1.40
CA SER A 79 -15.40 -13.02 1.03
C SER A 79 -14.75 -14.03 0.08
N GLN A 80 -14.01 -13.55 -0.93
CA GLN A 80 -13.26 -14.38 -1.87
C GLN A 80 -12.17 -15.15 -1.13
N GLY A 81 -11.38 -14.45 -0.31
CA GLY A 81 -10.30 -15.03 0.47
C GLY A 81 -10.78 -16.09 1.44
N ALA A 82 -11.87 -15.84 2.18
CA ALA A 82 -12.44 -16.81 3.12
C ALA A 82 -12.87 -18.10 2.41
N LYS A 83 -13.52 -17.99 1.23
CA LYS A 83 -13.89 -19.16 0.43
C LYS A 83 -12.66 -19.94 -0.05
N ILE A 84 -11.62 -19.23 -0.51
CA ILE A 84 -10.38 -19.83 -0.99
C ILE A 84 -9.66 -20.56 0.15
N VAL A 85 -9.40 -19.88 1.27
CA VAL A 85 -8.71 -20.46 2.43
C VAL A 85 -9.45 -21.69 2.97
N GLN A 86 -10.78 -21.61 3.09
CA GLN A 86 -11.59 -22.75 3.51
C GLN A 86 -11.47 -23.94 2.55
N ALA A 87 -11.51 -23.68 1.23
CA ALA A 87 -11.52 -24.75 0.23
C ALA A 87 -10.14 -25.36 -0.03
N GLU A 88 -9.05 -24.59 0.10
CA GLU A 88 -7.69 -25.14 0.08
C GLU A 88 -7.41 -25.99 1.33
N SER A 89 -8.06 -25.68 2.46
CA SER A 89 -7.86 -26.39 3.74
C SER A 89 -6.40 -26.42 4.19
N ASP A 90 -5.63 -25.40 3.81
CA ASP A 90 -4.24 -25.19 4.22
C ASP A 90 -4.22 -24.25 5.44
N PRO A 91 -3.77 -24.73 6.62
CA PRO A 91 -3.71 -23.91 7.83
C PRO A 91 -2.70 -22.75 7.75
N ASP A 92 -1.76 -22.80 6.80
CA ASP A 92 -0.74 -21.76 6.61
C ASP A 92 -1.13 -20.74 5.52
N LEU A 93 -2.30 -20.90 4.88
CA LEU A 93 -2.82 -19.95 3.89
C LEU A 93 -3.72 -18.90 4.53
N TYR A 94 -3.30 -17.64 4.46
CA TYR A 94 -4.04 -16.50 4.97
C TYR A 94 -4.76 -15.75 3.84
N ILE A 95 -5.79 -14.99 4.19
CA ILE A 95 -6.50 -14.15 3.21
C ILE A 95 -5.59 -13.02 2.74
N TYR A 96 -4.90 -12.34 3.66
CA TYR A 96 -4.20 -11.10 3.38
C TYR A 96 -2.87 -10.99 4.12
N SER A 97 -1.82 -10.50 3.45
CA SER A 97 -0.58 -10.05 4.11
C SER A 97 -0.25 -8.60 3.75
N ALA A 98 0.22 -7.82 4.72
CA ALA A 98 0.62 -6.43 4.54
C ALA A 98 1.50 -5.98 5.72
N GLN A 99 1.94 -4.73 5.68
CA GLN A 99 2.81 -4.12 6.68
C GLN A 99 1.99 -3.45 7.80
N PHE A 100 1.99 -4.02 9.01
CA PHE A 100 1.25 -3.42 10.15
C PHE A 100 2.13 -3.19 11.39
N LYS A 101 3.46 -3.33 11.27
CA LYS A 101 4.38 -2.90 12.32
C LYS A 101 4.26 -1.39 12.59
N GLN A 102 4.58 -0.96 13.80
CA GLN A 102 4.59 0.45 14.17
C GLN A 102 5.77 1.21 13.50
N TYR A 103 5.59 1.57 12.23
CA TYR A 103 6.49 2.40 11.44
C TYR A 103 5.69 3.12 10.33
N GLU A 104 6.38 3.79 9.41
CA GLU A 104 5.77 4.52 8.30
C GLU A 104 4.82 3.66 7.44
N GLY A 105 5.15 2.38 7.18
CA GLY A 105 4.30 1.51 6.37
C GLY A 105 2.90 1.32 6.95
N LEU A 106 2.77 1.23 8.28
CA LEU A 106 1.46 1.22 8.94
C LEU A 106 0.68 2.51 8.67
N VAL A 107 1.36 3.67 8.73
CA VAL A 107 0.71 4.95 8.42
C VAL A 107 0.19 4.93 6.98
N CYS A 108 1.02 4.55 6.01
CA CYS A 108 0.62 4.43 4.62
C CYS A 108 -0.60 3.52 4.43
N ASN A 109 -0.59 2.33 5.03
CA ASN A 109 -1.69 1.38 4.92
C ASN A 109 -2.98 1.97 5.52
N MET A 110 -2.91 2.56 6.71
CA MET A 110 -4.08 3.17 7.35
C MET A 110 -4.66 4.33 6.53
N LEU A 111 -3.80 5.15 5.92
CA LEU A 111 -4.25 6.24 5.04
C LEU A 111 -5.00 5.73 3.82
N GLU A 112 -4.55 4.64 3.21
CA GLU A 112 -5.23 4.00 2.09
C GLU A 112 -6.65 3.54 2.47
N PHE A 113 -6.79 2.88 3.62
CA PHE A 113 -8.12 2.50 4.14
C PHE A 113 -9.00 3.72 4.44
N ILE A 114 -8.48 4.71 5.16
CA ILE A 114 -9.22 5.94 5.52
C ILE A 114 -9.70 6.68 4.28
N TRP A 115 -8.82 6.94 3.32
CA TRP A 115 -9.17 7.64 2.08
C TRP A 115 -10.15 6.84 1.23
N SER A 116 -10.00 5.51 1.18
CA SER A 116 -10.94 4.64 0.44
C SER A 116 -12.34 4.60 1.04
N ASN A 117 -12.51 4.97 2.32
CA ASN A 117 -13.81 5.14 2.99
C ASN A 117 -14.31 6.59 2.98
N GLY A 118 -13.69 7.48 2.20
CA GLY A 118 -14.02 8.91 2.17
C GLY A 118 -13.62 9.69 3.42
N GLY A 119 -12.77 9.12 4.27
CA GLY A 119 -12.15 9.83 5.40
C GLY A 119 -10.98 10.71 4.98
N GLN A 120 -10.53 11.56 5.89
CA GLN A 120 -9.38 12.44 5.70
C GLN A 120 -8.61 12.61 7.01
N VAL A 121 -7.32 12.90 6.91
CA VAL A 121 -6.44 13.10 8.09
C VAL A 121 -6.48 14.55 8.56
N LEU A 122 -6.49 15.46 7.60
CA LEU A 122 -6.34 16.89 7.81
C LEU A 122 -7.20 17.62 6.78
N ASP A 123 -8.09 18.49 7.25
CA ASP A 123 -8.76 19.44 6.38
C ASP A 123 -7.74 20.48 5.87
N ARG A 124 -7.60 20.59 4.55
CA ARG A 124 -6.58 21.46 3.94
C ARG A 124 -6.87 22.95 4.14
N LYS A 125 -8.12 23.35 4.36
CA LYS A 125 -8.54 24.75 4.53
C LYS A 125 -8.48 25.18 6.00
N SER A 126 -9.14 24.43 6.87
CA SER A 126 -9.24 24.74 8.30
C SER A 126 -8.01 24.30 9.08
N ARG A 127 -7.18 23.41 8.52
CA ARG A 127 -6.01 22.79 9.17
C ARG A 127 -6.39 21.94 10.39
N GLN A 128 -7.65 21.58 10.52
CA GLN A 128 -8.12 20.70 11.60
C GLN A 128 -7.80 19.24 11.27
N VAL A 129 -7.44 18.48 12.31
CA VAL A 129 -7.28 17.03 12.24
C VAL A 129 -8.67 16.40 12.15
N CYS A 130 -8.84 15.40 11.28
CA CYS A 130 -10.12 14.77 10.97
C CYS A 130 -10.10 13.24 11.17
N LEU A 131 -9.13 12.74 11.94
CA LEU A 131 -8.97 11.31 12.19
C LEU A 131 -10.07 10.74 13.11
N ASP A 132 -10.73 11.59 13.86
CA ASP A 132 -11.87 11.29 14.74
C ASP A 132 -13.23 11.35 14.02
N GLU A 133 -13.25 11.69 12.73
CA GLU A 133 -14.47 11.69 11.94
C GLU A 133 -15.04 10.26 11.77
N PRO A 134 -16.38 10.09 11.69
CA PRO A 134 -17.00 8.77 11.59
C PRO A 134 -16.49 7.90 10.43
N SER A 135 -16.12 8.49 9.29
CA SER A 135 -15.55 7.75 8.15
C SER A 135 -14.14 7.23 8.46
N SER A 136 -13.29 8.04 9.09
CA SER A 136 -11.95 7.64 9.54
C SER A 136 -12.02 6.54 10.60
N ILE A 137 -12.88 6.71 11.62
CA ILE A 137 -13.07 5.71 12.69
C ILE A 137 -13.56 4.38 12.11
N LYS A 138 -14.52 4.39 11.18
CA LYS A 138 -15.03 3.16 10.53
C LYS A 138 -13.94 2.42 9.77
N ALA A 139 -13.10 3.13 9.02
CA ALA A 139 -12.00 2.51 8.30
C ALA A 139 -10.96 1.89 9.26
N ILE A 140 -10.61 2.60 10.33
CA ILE A 140 -9.68 2.10 11.36
C ILE A 140 -10.24 0.86 12.05
N ALA A 141 -11.52 0.88 12.43
CA ALA A 141 -12.21 -0.27 13.01
C ALA A 141 -12.24 -1.47 12.05
N PHE A 142 -12.49 -1.23 10.76
CA PHE A 142 -12.42 -2.28 9.75
C PHE A 142 -11.03 -2.92 9.67
N VAL A 143 -9.96 -2.14 9.68
CA VAL A 143 -8.59 -2.70 9.69
C VAL A 143 -8.35 -3.52 10.95
N ARG A 144 -8.69 -3.00 12.14
CA ARG A 144 -8.51 -3.70 13.42
C ARG A 144 -9.28 -5.02 13.44
N ASP A 145 -10.56 -4.97 13.12
CA ASP A 145 -11.48 -6.11 13.33
C ASP A 145 -11.41 -7.12 12.20
N LYS A 146 -11.33 -6.66 10.95
CA LYS A 146 -11.44 -7.52 9.75
C LYS A 146 -10.11 -7.85 9.12
N ILE A 147 -9.22 -6.88 8.98
CA ILE A 147 -7.91 -7.14 8.36
C ILE A 147 -6.99 -7.84 9.35
N ILE A 148 -6.69 -7.21 10.49
CA ILE A 148 -5.79 -7.76 11.51
C ILE A 148 -6.48 -8.86 12.31
N GLY A 149 -7.76 -8.66 12.67
CA GLY A 149 -8.50 -9.61 13.52
C GLY A 149 -8.92 -10.91 12.83
N GLU A 150 -9.14 -10.90 11.51
CA GLU A 150 -9.71 -12.05 10.78
C GLU A 150 -8.89 -12.49 9.56
N ALA A 151 -8.40 -11.57 8.74
CA ALA A 151 -7.85 -11.91 7.42
C ALA A 151 -6.34 -12.20 7.39
N ALA A 152 -5.57 -11.55 8.26
CA ALA A 152 -4.11 -11.61 8.28
C ALA A 152 -3.58 -12.53 9.38
N PRO A 153 -2.31 -12.98 9.29
CA PRO A 153 -1.66 -13.69 10.39
C PRO A 153 -1.64 -12.84 11.67
N GLN A 154 -1.73 -13.47 12.84
CA GLN A 154 -1.64 -12.76 14.13
C GLN A 154 -0.32 -11.95 14.26
N GLY A 155 0.76 -12.44 13.67
CA GLY A 155 2.06 -11.77 13.67
C GLY A 155 2.15 -10.51 12.81
N VAL A 156 1.10 -10.15 12.05
CA VAL A 156 1.14 -9.07 11.05
C VAL A 156 1.52 -7.69 11.63
N ILE A 157 1.23 -7.47 12.91
CA ILE A 157 1.62 -6.27 13.66
C ILE A 157 3.14 -6.14 13.89
N ASN A 158 3.93 -7.11 13.44
CA ASN A 158 5.39 -7.08 13.48
C ASN A 158 6.01 -7.04 12.07
N TYR A 159 5.20 -7.04 11.00
CA TYR A 159 5.70 -7.12 9.64
C TYR A 159 5.95 -5.73 9.04
N GLU A 160 7.12 -5.57 8.46
CA GLU A 160 7.44 -4.55 7.47
C GLU A 160 7.30 -5.17 6.07
N GLU A 161 7.80 -4.48 5.05
CA GLU A 161 7.75 -4.95 3.67
C GLU A 161 8.40 -6.32 3.46
N PRO A 162 9.60 -6.63 4.01
CA PRO A 162 10.25 -7.91 3.77
C PRO A 162 9.48 -9.09 4.34
N GLU A 163 9.00 -9.01 5.59
CA GLU A 163 8.29 -10.12 6.23
C GLU A 163 6.93 -10.38 5.57
N SER A 164 6.19 -9.32 5.27
CA SER A 164 4.88 -9.45 4.62
C SER A 164 4.99 -9.96 3.18
N LEU A 165 6.04 -9.56 2.44
CA LEU A 165 6.32 -10.06 1.10
C LEU A 165 6.75 -11.52 1.12
N ASP A 166 7.59 -11.92 2.09
CA ASP A 166 8.03 -13.31 2.26
C ASP A 166 6.84 -14.27 2.44
N ILE A 167 5.86 -13.90 3.28
CA ILE A 167 4.58 -14.64 3.41
C ILE A 167 3.90 -14.83 2.05
N PHE A 168 3.82 -13.77 1.25
CA PHE A 168 3.14 -13.83 -0.04
C PHE A 168 3.91 -14.69 -1.06
N VAL A 169 5.21 -14.48 -1.24
CA VAL A 169 6.02 -15.20 -2.24
C VAL A 169 6.25 -16.66 -1.88
N GLN A 170 6.12 -17.04 -0.61
CA GLN A 170 6.04 -18.44 -0.18
C GLN A 170 4.69 -19.09 -0.51
N GLY A 171 3.71 -18.33 -1.01
CA GLY A 171 2.39 -18.81 -1.38
C GLY A 171 1.39 -18.87 -0.22
N LYS A 172 1.72 -18.26 0.93
CA LYS A 172 0.95 -18.32 2.18
C LYS A 172 -0.08 -17.20 2.35
N ALA A 173 -0.28 -16.36 1.34
CA ALA A 173 -1.38 -15.40 1.33
C ALA A 173 -2.07 -15.35 -0.04
N VAL A 174 -3.40 -15.24 -0.04
CA VAL A 174 -4.20 -15.08 -1.26
C VAL A 174 -4.00 -13.69 -1.86
N PHE A 175 -4.00 -12.67 -1.00
CA PHE A 175 -3.83 -11.26 -1.35
C PHE A 175 -2.67 -10.65 -0.55
N HIS A 176 -1.97 -9.70 -1.15
CA HIS A 176 -0.85 -9.02 -0.53
C HIS A 176 -0.81 -7.54 -0.92
N ARG A 177 -0.61 -6.65 0.05
CA ARG A 177 -0.39 -5.22 -0.23
C ARG A 177 1.08 -4.88 -0.14
N ASN A 178 1.61 -4.24 -1.19
CA ASN A 178 3.00 -3.79 -1.23
C ASN A 178 3.20 -2.68 -2.28
N TRP A 179 4.46 -2.25 -2.42
CA TRP A 179 4.94 -1.28 -3.39
C TRP A 179 5.28 -1.93 -4.74
N PRO A 180 5.45 -1.15 -5.83
CA PRO A 180 5.64 -1.69 -7.18
C PRO A 180 6.80 -2.68 -7.35
N TYR A 181 7.86 -2.56 -6.53
CA TYR A 181 9.02 -3.46 -6.61
C TYR A 181 8.63 -4.93 -6.33
N ALA A 182 7.59 -5.16 -5.51
CA ALA A 182 7.14 -6.50 -5.15
C ALA A 182 6.70 -7.32 -6.36
N TRP A 183 6.29 -6.66 -7.47
CA TRP A 183 5.96 -7.34 -8.72
C TRP A 183 7.12 -8.18 -9.25
N ALA A 184 8.33 -7.60 -9.26
CA ALA A 184 9.52 -8.26 -9.78
C ALA A 184 9.93 -9.44 -8.89
N VAL A 185 9.88 -9.24 -7.56
CA VAL A 185 10.22 -10.29 -6.59
C VAL A 185 9.21 -11.44 -6.65
N ALA A 186 7.91 -11.14 -6.64
CA ALA A 186 6.86 -12.14 -6.61
C ALA A 186 6.77 -12.99 -7.91
N ASN A 187 7.31 -12.49 -9.03
CA ASN A 187 7.40 -13.23 -10.29
C ASN A 187 8.80 -13.76 -10.61
N SER A 188 9.75 -13.65 -9.67
CA SER A 188 11.08 -14.23 -9.85
C SER A 188 11.09 -15.71 -9.50
N THR A 189 11.59 -16.55 -10.41
CA THR A 189 11.77 -17.99 -10.16
C THR A 189 12.86 -18.33 -9.13
N LYS A 190 13.63 -17.33 -8.68
CA LYS A 190 14.65 -17.48 -7.64
C LYS A 190 14.14 -17.13 -6.24
N GLU A 191 13.18 -16.20 -6.17
CA GLU A 191 12.74 -15.59 -4.91
C GLU A 191 11.29 -15.93 -4.56
N SER A 192 10.53 -16.55 -5.47
CA SER A 192 9.10 -16.81 -5.29
C SER A 192 8.70 -18.24 -5.70
N ASN A 193 7.95 -18.90 -4.82
CA ASN A 193 7.35 -20.22 -5.06
C ASN A 193 6.10 -20.14 -5.95
N ILE A 194 5.61 -18.91 -6.20
CA ILE A 194 4.38 -18.63 -6.96
C ILE A 194 4.68 -17.78 -8.20
N ALA A 195 5.92 -17.81 -8.69
CA ALA A 195 6.34 -17.06 -9.86
C ALA A 195 5.47 -17.40 -11.09
N GLY A 196 4.97 -16.37 -11.79
CA GLY A 196 4.05 -16.53 -12.91
C GLY A 196 2.57 -16.54 -12.51
N GLU A 197 2.26 -16.91 -11.25
CA GLU A 197 0.90 -17.01 -10.73
C GLU A 197 0.40 -15.74 -10.03
N VAL A 198 1.18 -14.66 -10.07
CA VAL A 198 0.86 -13.39 -9.40
C VAL A 198 0.24 -12.38 -10.35
N GLY A 199 -0.83 -11.73 -9.91
CA GLY A 199 -1.48 -10.60 -10.55
C GLY A 199 -1.37 -9.35 -9.70
N VAL A 200 -1.69 -8.20 -10.28
CA VAL A 200 -1.67 -6.90 -9.60
C VAL A 200 -2.86 -6.05 -10.04
N CYS A 201 -3.49 -5.36 -9.09
CA CYS A 201 -4.53 -4.39 -9.33
C CYS A 201 -4.45 -3.23 -8.33
N SER A 202 -5.33 -2.24 -8.51
CA SER A 202 -5.53 -1.19 -7.50
C SER A 202 -5.99 -1.80 -6.17
N LEU A 203 -5.69 -1.11 -5.07
CA LEU A 203 -6.25 -1.45 -3.78
C LEU A 203 -7.79 -1.36 -3.81
N PRO A 204 -8.50 -2.25 -3.11
CA PRO A 204 -9.95 -2.18 -3.00
C PRO A 204 -10.43 -0.90 -2.29
N SER A 205 -11.70 -0.54 -2.47
CA SER A 205 -12.36 0.50 -1.67
C SER A 205 -13.52 -0.03 -0.84
N PHE A 206 -14.12 0.84 -0.04
CA PHE A 206 -15.39 0.56 0.62
C PHE A 206 -16.56 0.67 -0.37
#